data_AF-A0A0Q7R2V7-F1
#
_entry.id   AF-A0A0Q7R2V7-F1
#
_cell.length_a   1.000
_cell.length_b   1.000
_cell.length_c   1.000
_cell.angle_alpha   90.00
_cell.angle_beta   90.00
_cell.angle_gamma   90.00
#
_symmetry.space_group_name_H-M   'P 1'
#
loop_
_entity.id
_entity.type
_entity.pdbx_description
1 polymer ?
#
loop_
_entity_poly.entity_id
_entity_poly.type
_entity_poly.pdbx_seq_one_letter_code
_entity_poly.pdbx_strand_id
1 'polypeptide(L)'
;MSTPVAPENMKRRQQLVQTYKMAKKSDTKIGLWMLGAFIVGAAIGFGLFYILPGSGVLGLVMAIVGALLFGILFMMIVFGRRAQKAAFNQMDGQRGAAAAALGMLRRGWKTDPAVAFTKQQDVVHRVIGPPGIVLVGEGSPARVKQLLINERRKHERVASETPIHEIVCGNGEGEVPLPKLVKHVTKLGKNIKGAEMTDLLYRIKALDANRSNIPLPKGPVPTNMKGQRGNLRGR
;
A
#
# COMPACT_ATOMS: atom_id res chain seq x y z
N MET A 1 -26.77 -7.24 -12.50
CA MET A 1 -25.75 -6.82 -11.51
C MET A 1 -24.58 -6.24 -12.28
N SER A 2 -24.42 -4.93 -12.30
CA SER A 2 -23.32 -4.25 -12.99
C SER A 2 -22.01 -4.57 -12.28
N THR A 3 -21.05 -5.08 -13.03
CA THR A 3 -19.67 -5.27 -12.57
C THR A 3 -19.13 -3.92 -12.06
N PRO A 4 -18.40 -3.89 -10.94
CA PRO A 4 -17.78 -2.66 -10.47
C PRO A 4 -16.81 -2.20 -11.55
N VAL A 5 -17.11 -1.04 -12.15
CA VAL A 5 -16.24 -0.41 -13.16
C VAL A 5 -14.88 -0.20 -12.50
N ALA A 6 -13.83 -0.77 -13.09
CA ALA A 6 -12.47 -0.55 -12.62
C ALA A 6 -12.22 0.97 -12.55
N PRO A 7 -11.53 1.48 -11.51
CA PRO A 7 -11.39 2.91 -11.25
C PRO A 7 -10.79 3.67 -12.45
N GLU A 8 -10.06 2.99 -13.33
CA GLU A 8 -9.39 3.53 -14.51
C GLU A 8 -10.33 4.14 -15.57
N ASN A 9 -11.58 3.66 -15.68
CA ASN A 9 -12.53 4.10 -16.73
C ASN A 9 -13.57 5.14 -16.26
N MET A 10 -13.45 5.65 -15.04
CA MET A 10 -14.41 6.62 -14.48
C MET A 10 -13.99 8.08 -14.71
N LYS A 11 -14.99 8.96 -14.90
CA LYS A 11 -14.76 10.41 -14.90
C LYS A 11 -14.13 10.82 -13.56
N ARG A 12 -13.08 11.66 -13.56
CA ARG A 12 -12.36 12.11 -12.33
C ARG A 12 -13.29 12.60 -11.21
N ARG A 13 -14.37 13.31 -11.55
CA ARG A 13 -15.39 13.75 -10.57
C ARG A 13 -16.10 12.57 -9.88
N GLN A 14 -16.43 11.51 -10.63
CA GLN A 14 -17.06 10.31 -10.08
C GLN A 14 -16.10 9.52 -9.20
N GLN A 15 -14.82 9.44 -9.57
CA GLN A 15 -13.78 8.85 -8.72
C GLN A 15 -13.70 9.57 -7.37
N LEU A 16 -13.60 10.91 -7.38
CA LEU A 16 -13.57 11.70 -6.14
C LEU A 16 -14.80 11.49 -5.26
N VAL A 17 -16.00 11.49 -5.86
CA VAL A 17 -17.25 11.26 -5.13
C VAL A 17 -17.30 9.84 -4.55
N GLN A 18 -16.86 8.83 -5.29
CA GLN A 18 -16.81 7.45 -4.80
C GLN A 18 -15.80 7.28 -3.68
N THR A 19 -14.60 7.84 -3.81
CA THR A 19 -13.59 7.85 -2.75
C THR A 19 -14.12 8.52 -1.50
N TYR A 20 -14.83 9.65 -1.62
CA TYR A 20 -15.47 10.31 -0.49
C TYR A 20 -16.56 9.44 0.15
N LYS A 21 -17.43 8.83 -0.65
CA LYS A 21 -18.47 7.91 -0.15
C LYS A 21 -17.87 6.71 0.57
N MET A 22 -16.81 6.11 0.03
CA MET A 22 -16.09 4.99 0.67
C MET A 22 -15.40 5.43 1.96
N ALA A 23 -14.74 6.59 1.96
CA ALA A 23 -14.09 7.13 3.14
C ALA A 23 -15.10 7.45 4.25
N LYS A 24 -16.25 8.04 3.91
CA LYS A 24 -17.32 8.38 4.86
C LYS A 24 -17.95 7.15 5.54
N LYS A 25 -17.97 5.99 4.88
CA LYS A 25 -18.44 4.73 5.49
C LYS A 25 -17.57 4.28 6.66
N SER A 26 -16.25 4.52 6.59
CA SER A 26 -15.30 4.17 7.65
C SER A 26 -15.04 5.32 8.63
N ASP A 27 -15.08 6.57 8.16
CA ASP A 27 -14.91 7.79 8.97
C ASP A 27 -16.11 8.73 8.77
N THR A 28 -17.12 8.61 9.65
CA THR A 28 -18.34 9.42 9.59
C THR A 28 -18.08 10.91 9.82
N LYS A 29 -16.98 11.26 10.52
CA LYS A 29 -16.60 12.63 10.86
C LYS A 29 -15.76 13.30 9.76
N ILE A 30 -15.50 12.63 8.63
CA ILE A 30 -14.65 13.16 7.56
C ILE A 30 -15.11 14.54 7.06
N GLY A 31 -16.43 14.77 6.97
CA GLY A 31 -16.99 16.06 6.55
C GLY A 31 -16.66 17.20 7.51
N LEU A 32 -16.72 16.94 8.83
CA LEU A 32 -16.36 17.92 9.87
C LEU A 32 -14.86 18.24 9.83
N TRP A 33 -14.01 17.22 9.64
CA TRP A 33 -12.57 17.41 9.49
C TRP A 33 -12.21 18.19 8.23
N MET A 34 -12.90 17.95 7.12
CA MET A 34 -12.70 18.69 5.87
C MET A 34 -13.11 20.16 6.01
N LEU A 35 -14.26 20.42 6.64
CA LEU A 35 -14.72 21.78 6.90
C LEU A 35 -13.76 22.52 7.85
N GLY A 36 -13.36 21.89 8.95
CA GLY A 36 -12.39 22.47 9.88
C GLY A 36 -11.05 22.76 9.20
N ALA A 37 -10.54 21.84 8.38
CA ALA A 37 -9.30 22.05 7.63
C ALA A 37 -9.41 23.19 6.61
N PHE A 38 -10.56 23.33 5.96
CA PHE A 38 -10.81 24.45 5.05
C PHE A 38 -10.80 25.79 5.79
N ILE A 39 -11.50 25.89 6.93
CA ILE A 39 -11.55 27.12 7.71
C ILE A 39 -10.17 27.50 8.21
N VAL A 40 -9.40 26.54 8.75
CA VAL A 40 -8.03 26.77 9.22
C VAL A 40 -7.11 27.19 8.07
N GLY A 41 -7.15 26.47 6.94
CA GLY A 41 -6.38 26.82 5.75
C GLY A 41 -6.75 28.20 5.21
N ALA A 42 -8.04 28.53 5.20
CA ALA A 42 -8.53 29.82 4.73
C ALA A 42 -8.08 30.97 5.64
N ALA A 43 -8.12 30.80 6.95
CA ALA A 43 -7.61 31.79 7.89
C ALA A 43 -6.10 32.03 7.70
N ILE A 44 -5.32 30.96 7.49
CA ILE A 44 -3.88 31.06 7.22
C ILE A 44 -3.61 31.78 5.89
N GLY A 45 -4.30 31.37 4.82
CA GLY A 45 -4.17 31.99 3.50
C GLY A 45 -4.57 33.47 3.52
N PHE A 46 -5.67 33.79 4.18
CA PHE A 46 -6.10 35.18 4.36
C PHE A 46 -5.04 35.99 5.11
N GLY A 47 -4.57 35.50 6.26
CA GLY A 47 -3.58 36.19 7.08
C GLY A 47 -2.25 36.43 6.34
N LEU A 48 -1.76 35.44 5.60
CA LEU A 48 -0.54 35.56 4.81
C LEU A 48 -0.66 36.66 3.75
N PHE A 49 -1.74 36.63 2.96
CA PHE A 49 -1.93 37.56 1.85
C PHE A 49 -2.39 38.96 2.29
N TYR A 50 -2.95 39.08 3.49
CA TYR A 50 -3.30 40.37 4.08
C TYR A 50 -2.06 41.17 4.54
N ILE A 51 -0.97 40.49 4.90
CA ILE A 51 0.29 41.11 5.35
C ILE A 51 1.18 41.54 4.17
N LEU A 52 0.94 40.99 2.97
CA LEU A 52 1.69 41.39 1.77
C LEU A 52 1.44 42.88 1.43
N PRO A 53 2.47 43.62 1.00
CA PRO A 53 2.33 45.02 0.64
C PRO A 53 1.44 45.16 -0.61
N GLY A 54 0.16 45.45 -0.39
CA GLY A 54 -0.84 45.71 -1.41
C GLY A 54 -2.02 46.47 -0.79
N SER A 55 -2.11 47.77 -1.04
CA SER A 55 -3.14 48.63 -0.44
C SER A 55 -4.43 48.64 -1.27
N GLY A 56 -5.57 48.59 -0.58
CA GLY A 56 -6.91 48.79 -1.17
C GLY A 56 -7.63 47.51 -1.58
N VAL A 57 -8.61 47.64 -2.49
CA VAL A 57 -9.48 46.55 -2.97
C VAL A 57 -8.67 45.36 -3.51
N LEU A 58 -7.53 45.63 -4.17
CA LEU A 58 -6.66 44.60 -4.74
C LEU A 58 -6.01 43.72 -3.65
N GLY A 59 -5.58 44.31 -2.53
CA GLY A 59 -5.05 43.55 -1.39
C GLY A 59 -6.10 42.65 -0.74
N LEU A 60 -7.33 43.16 -0.60
CA LEU A 60 -8.46 42.38 -0.08
C LEU A 60 -8.84 41.22 -1.03
N VAL A 61 -8.87 41.45 -2.34
CA VAL A 61 -9.11 40.39 -3.33
C VAL A 61 -8.03 39.32 -3.26
N MET A 62 -6.76 39.70 -3.17
CA MET A 62 -5.65 38.76 -3.01
C MET A 62 -5.75 37.96 -1.71
N ALA A 63 -6.16 38.59 -0.60
CA ALA A 63 -6.39 37.91 0.66
C ALA A 63 -7.53 36.88 0.58
N ILE A 64 -8.65 37.21 -0.07
CA ILE A 64 -9.77 36.28 -0.28
C ILE A 64 -9.34 35.11 -1.19
N VAL A 65 -8.64 35.38 -2.28
CA VAL A 65 -8.13 34.34 -3.18
C VAL A 65 -7.14 33.44 -2.44
N GLY A 66 -6.22 34.01 -1.67
CA GLY A 66 -5.29 33.28 -0.81
C GLY A 66 -6.03 32.37 0.20
N ALA A 67 -7.08 32.89 0.84
CA ALA A 67 -7.92 32.13 1.75
C ALA A 67 -8.56 30.92 1.04
N LEU A 68 -9.16 31.11 -0.13
CA LEU A 68 -9.78 30.02 -0.88
C LEU A 68 -8.74 28.96 -1.32
N LEU A 69 -7.60 29.38 -1.84
CA LEU A 69 -6.54 28.47 -2.29
C LEU A 69 -5.98 27.63 -1.14
N PHE A 70 -5.61 28.26 -0.03
CA PHE A 70 -5.09 27.54 1.14
C PHE A 70 -6.18 26.70 1.81
N GLY A 71 -7.42 27.18 1.88
CA GLY A 71 -8.56 26.42 2.39
C GLY A 71 -8.78 25.13 1.60
N ILE A 72 -8.81 25.21 0.27
CA ILE A 72 -8.96 24.03 -0.61
C ILE A 72 -7.75 23.10 -0.47
N LEU A 73 -6.52 23.64 -0.43
CA LEU A 73 -5.31 22.85 -0.27
C LEU A 73 -5.33 22.03 1.03
N PHE A 74 -5.62 22.66 2.16
CA PHE A 74 -5.70 21.98 3.45
C PHE A 74 -6.84 20.95 3.48
N MET A 75 -8.01 21.29 2.92
CA MET A 75 -9.11 20.35 2.76
C MET A 75 -8.66 19.10 1.98
N MET A 76 -7.97 19.27 0.85
CA MET A 76 -7.47 18.15 0.03
C MET A 76 -6.45 17.30 0.77
N ILE A 77 -5.51 17.91 1.50
CA ILE A 77 -4.49 17.19 2.29
C ILE A 77 -5.16 16.32 3.36
N VAL A 78 -6.11 16.89 4.10
CA VAL A 78 -6.83 16.16 5.15
C VAL A 78 -7.72 15.07 4.55
N PHE A 79 -8.42 15.36 3.46
CA PHE A 79 -9.21 14.38 2.73
C PHE A 79 -8.36 13.19 2.27
N GLY A 80 -7.23 13.44 1.60
CA GLY A 80 -6.33 12.39 1.12
C GLY A 80 -5.80 11.51 2.26
N ARG A 81 -5.34 12.13 3.37
CA ARG A 81 -4.85 11.40 4.54
C ARG A 81 -5.94 10.54 5.20
N ARG A 82 -7.15 11.05 5.31
CA ARG A 82 -8.29 10.33 5.92
C ARG A 82 -8.80 9.23 5.00
N ALA A 83 -8.92 9.48 3.70
CA ALA A 83 -9.31 8.48 2.72
C ALA A 83 -8.32 7.32 2.68
N GLN A 84 -7.01 7.60 2.72
CA GLN A 84 -5.98 6.56 2.79
C GLN A 84 -6.10 5.73 4.08
N LYS A 85 -6.30 6.38 5.24
CA LYS A 85 -6.52 5.67 6.52
C LYS A 85 -7.76 4.79 6.47
N ALA A 86 -8.87 5.31 5.95
CA ALA A 86 -10.12 4.56 5.79
C ALA A 86 -9.96 3.35 4.86
N ALA A 87 -9.22 3.50 3.76
CA ALA A 87 -8.92 2.40 2.84
C ALA A 87 -8.11 1.30 3.54
N PHE A 88 -7.05 1.65 4.27
CA PHE A 88 -6.28 0.67 5.02
C PHE A 88 -7.10 -0.03 6.10
N ASN A 89 -7.94 0.70 6.84
CA ASN A 89 -8.80 0.11 7.85
C ASN A 89 -9.82 -0.89 7.26
N GLN A 90 -10.25 -0.69 6.01
CA GLN A 90 -11.12 -1.64 5.31
C GLN A 90 -10.37 -2.89 4.84
N MET A 91 -9.07 -2.75 4.56
CA MET A 91 -8.19 -3.85 4.15
C MET A 91 -7.58 -4.58 5.35
N ASP A 92 -7.65 -4.00 6.55
CA ASP A 92 -7.11 -4.59 7.77
C ASP A 92 -7.86 -5.89 8.10
N GLY A 93 -7.10 -6.96 8.34
CA GLY A 93 -7.63 -8.33 8.49
C GLY A 93 -8.02 -9.03 7.19
N GLN A 94 -7.93 -8.37 6.02
CA GLN A 94 -8.04 -9.05 4.72
C GLN A 94 -6.70 -9.61 4.27
N ARG A 95 -6.75 -10.80 3.68
CA ARG A 95 -5.55 -11.52 3.23
C ARG A 95 -4.88 -10.82 2.05
N GLY A 96 -3.57 -10.63 2.11
CA GLY A 96 -2.76 -9.96 1.10
C GLY A 96 -2.79 -8.43 1.18
N ALA A 97 -3.36 -7.87 2.25
CA ALA A 97 -3.40 -6.43 2.46
C ALA A 97 -1.99 -5.85 2.64
N ALA A 98 -1.08 -6.58 3.29
CA ALA A 98 0.31 -6.17 3.44
C ALA A 98 1.01 -6.07 2.08
N ALA A 99 0.78 -7.02 1.17
CA ALA A 99 1.29 -6.95 -0.20
C ALA A 99 0.84 -5.68 -0.93
N ALA A 100 -0.47 -5.37 -0.85
CA ALA A 100 -1.03 -4.17 -1.47
C ALA A 100 -0.46 -2.88 -0.84
N ALA A 101 -0.24 -2.88 0.48
CA ALA A 101 0.39 -1.77 1.16
C ALA A 101 1.85 -1.55 0.71
N LEU A 102 2.63 -2.62 0.61
CA LEU A 102 4.02 -2.58 0.15
C LEU A 102 4.15 -2.23 -1.34
N GLY A 103 3.11 -2.47 -2.14
CA GLY A 103 3.01 -1.99 -3.52
C GLY A 103 2.97 -0.47 -3.66
N MET A 104 2.66 0.27 -2.58
CA MET A 104 2.68 1.75 -2.57
C MET A 104 4.07 2.34 -2.28
N LEU A 105 5.09 1.50 -2.04
CA LEU A 105 6.47 1.97 -1.94
C LEU A 105 6.89 2.65 -3.26
N ARG A 106 7.71 3.70 -3.15
CA ARG A 106 8.13 4.50 -4.30
C ARG A 106 9.16 3.76 -5.16
N ARG A 107 9.60 4.40 -6.26
CA ARG A 107 10.69 3.89 -7.10
C ARG A 107 11.94 3.56 -6.28
N GLY A 108 12.63 2.48 -6.64
CA GLY A 108 13.82 1.98 -5.93
C GLY A 108 13.52 0.90 -4.90
N TRP A 109 12.25 0.52 -4.75
CA TRP A 109 11.81 -0.62 -3.97
C TRP A 109 11.31 -1.72 -4.90
N LYS A 110 11.66 -2.96 -4.61
CA LYS A 110 11.18 -4.15 -5.31
C LYS A 110 10.38 -4.99 -4.33
N THR A 111 9.08 -5.11 -4.57
CA THR A 111 8.17 -5.92 -3.77
C THR A 111 7.87 -7.22 -4.51
N ASP A 112 8.09 -8.35 -3.85
CA ASP A 112 7.74 -9.68 -4.30
C ASP A 112 6.69 -10.25 -3.33
N PRO A 113 5.42 -10.31 -3.75
CA PRO A 113 4.35 -10.78 -2.89
C PRO A 113 4.40 -12.31 -2.75
N ALA A 114 4.02 -12.83 -1.57
CA ALA A 114 3.80 -14.25 -1.33
C ALA A 114 5.00 -15.15 -1.67
N VAL A 115 6.21 -14.76 -1.23
CA VAL A 115 7.43 -15.56 -1.37
C VAL A 115 7.39 -16.87 -0.57
N ALA A 116 6.56 -16.91 0.48
CA ALA A 116 6.22 -18.12 1.22
C ALA A 116 4.77 -18.04 1.70
N PHE A 117 4.08 -19.17 1.77
CA PHE A 117 2.70 -19.22 2.26
C PHE A 117 2.39 -20.57 2.94
N THR A 118 1.41 -20.58 3.83
CA THR A 118 0.86 -21.78 4.47
C THR A 118 -0.51 -22.12 3.88
N LYS A 119 -1.01 -23.35 4.15
CA LYS A 119 -2.39 -23.75 3.79
C LYS A 119 -3.44 -22.90 4.53
N GLN A 120 -3.08 -22.37 5.69
CA GLN A 120 -3.89 -21.49 6.53
C GLN A 120 -3.88 -20.03 6.03
N GLN A 121 -3.25 -19.78 4.89
CA GLN A 121 -3.14 -18.47 4.25
C GLN A 121 -2.37 -17.44 5.10
N ASP A 122 -1.41 -17.91 5.89
CA ASP A 122 -0.33 -17.05 6.38
C ASP A 122 0.67 -16.86 5.25
N VAL A 123 1.17 -15.65 5.05
CA VAL A 123 1.97 -15.28 3.88
C VAL A 123 3.17 -14.45 4.33
N VAL A 124 4.33 -14.66 3.69
CA VAL A 124 5.45 -13.73 3.76
C VAL A 124 5.59 -13.05 2.40
N HIS A 125 5.67 -11.73 2.44
CA HIS A 125 6.04 -10.87 1.34
C HIS A 125 7.50 -10.44 1.53
N ARG A 126 8.21 -10.27 0.42
CA ARG A 126 9.57 -9.76 0.44
C ARG A 126 9.60 -8.37 -0.18
N VAL A 127 10.39 -7.50 0.41
CA VAL A 127 10.68 -6.18 -0.11
C VAL A 127 12.19 -5.99 -0.10
N ILE A 128 12.73 -5.53 -1.21
CA ILE A 128 14.14 -5.21 -1.37
C ILE A 128 14.24 -3.71 -1.65
N GLY A 129 15.09 -3.01 -0.90
CA GLY A 129 15.27 -1.57 -1.05
C GLY A 129 16.46 -1.05 -0.24
N PRO A 130 16.52 0.27 -0.01
CA PRO A 130 17.61 0.92 0.74
C PRO A 130 18.02 0.28 2.08
N PRO A 131 17.11 -0.27 2.91
CA PRO A 131 17.52 -0.91 4.17
C PRO A 131 18.13 -2.32 3.99
N GLY A 132 18.05 -2.92 2.80
CA GLY A 132 18.40 -4.32 2.57
C GLY A 132 17.17 -5.15 2.19
N ILE A 133 17.05 -6.33 2.79
CA ILE A 133 15.90 -7.23 2.61
C ILE A 133 14.94 -7.03 3.78
N VAL A 134 13.65 -6.87 3.49
CA VAL A 134 12.59 -6.79 4.48
C VAL A 134 11.58 -7.90 4.20
N LEU A 135 11.42 -8.81 5.16
CA LEU A 135 10.44 -9.89 5.13
C LEU A 135 9.24 -9.47 5.96
N VAL A 136 8.09 -9.32 5.32
CA VAL A 136 6.84 -8.90 5.95
C VAL A 136 5.87 -10.06 5.97
N GLY A 137 5.58 -10.56 7.16
CA GLY A 137 4.62 -11.63 7.37
C GLY A 137 3.21 -11.10 7.65
N GLU A 138 2.19 -11.78 7.15
CA GLU A 138 0.78 -11.50 7.37
C GLU A 138 0.06 -12.80 7.75
N GLY A 139 -0.73 -12.80 8.82
CA GLY A 139 -1.45 -13.99 9.31
C GLY A 139 -1.36 -14.14 10.82
N SER A 140 -1.42 -15.39 11.31
CA SER A 140 -1.31 -15.66 12.75
C SER A 140 0.14 -15.48 13.23
N PRO A 141 0.40 -14.71 14.31
CA PRO A 141 1.76 -14.35 14.70
C PRO A 141 2.68 -15.54 14.98
N ALA A 142 2.16 -16.58 15.64
CA ALA A 142 2.91 -17.78 15.96
C ALA A 142 3.36 -18.56 14.71
N ARG A 143 2.48 -18.66 13.70
CA ARG A 143 2.78 -19.39 12.44
C ARG A 143 3.64 -18.55 11.50
N VAL A 144 3.34 -17.26 11.41
CA VAL A 144 4.10 -16.30 10.60
C VAL A 144 5.55 -16.20 11.07
N LYS A 145 5.81 -16.20 12.38
CA LYS A 145 7.17 -16.16 12.93
C LYS A 145 8.03 -17.33 12.45
N GLN A 146 7.48 -18.55 12.43
CA GLN A 146 8.19 -19.71 11.88
C GLN A 146 8.43 -19.59 10.37
N LEU A 147 7.45 -19.04 9.64
CA LEU A 147 7.57 -18.80 8.20
C LEU A 147 8.66 -17.75 7.90
N LEU A 148 8.74 -16.68 8.70
CA LEU A 148 9.76 -15.64 8.61
C LEU A 148 11.16 -16.18 8.89
N ILE A 149 11.35 -16.97 9.97
CA ILE A 149 12.64 -17.57 10.31
C ILE A 149 13.15 -18.47 9.16
N ASN A 150 12.27 -19.31 8.62
CA ASN A 150 12.61 -20.18 7.50
C ASN A 150 13.01 -19.37 6.26
N GLU A 151 12.32 -18.28 5.99
CA GLU A 151 12.59 -17.45 4.84
C GLU A 151 13.86 -16.62 5.04
N ARG A 152 14.10 -16.09 6.24
CA ARG A 152 15.36 -15.42 6.61
C ARG A 152 16.56 -16.32 6.36
N ARG A 153 16.54 -17.58 6.85
CA ARG A 153 17.64 -18.52 6.64
C ARG A 153 17.96 -18.77 5.17
N LYS A 154 16.95 -18.79 4.29
CA LYS A 154 17.17 -18.93 2.83
C LYS A 154 17.85 -17.69 2.25
N HIS A 155 17.43 -16.50 2.69
CA HIS A 155 18.01 -15.23 2.24
C HIS A 155 19.42 -15.01 2.78
N GLU A 156 19.70 -15.39 4.03
CA GLU A 156 21.05 -15.31 4.64
C GLU A 156 22.09 -16.13 3.87
N ARG A 157 21.71 -17.28 3.29
CA ARG A 157 22.64 -18.11 2.50
C ARG A 157 23.14 -17.44 1.23
N VAL A 158 22.34 -16.54 0.65
CA VAL A 158 22.67 -15.85 -0.61
C VAL A 158 23.07 -14.39 -0.39
N ALA A 159 22.71 -13.81 0.75
CA ALA A 159 22.88 -12.40 1.07
C ALA A 159 23.32 -12.20 2.54
N SER A 160 24.40 -12.88 2.95
CA SER A 160 24.93 -12.85 4.32
C SER A 160 25.37 -11.45 4.78
N GLU A 161 25.87 -10.63 3.87
CA GLU A 161 26.35 -9.26 4.16
C GLU A 161 25.24 -8.21 4.18
N THR A 162 24.02 -8.58 3.75
CA THR A 162 22.89 -7.66 3.65
C THR A 162 22.02 -7.74 4.91
N PRO A 163 21.63 -6.59 5.51
CA PRO A 163 20.66 -6.60 6.60
C PRO A 163 19.32 -7.20 6.19
N ILE A 164 18.81 -8.14 7.01
CA ILE A 164 17.50 -8.75 6.84
C ILE A 164 16.62 -8.35 8.02
N HIS A 165 15.53 -7.66 7.72
CA HIS A 165 14.54 -7.21 8.71
C HIS A 165 13.30 -8.08 8.63
N GLU A 166 12.80 -8.54 9.78
CA GLU A 166 11.55 -9.29 9.89
C GLU A 166 10.47 -8.38 10.50
N ILE A 167 9.30 -8.32 9.87
CA ILE A 167 8.17 -7.53 10.34
C ILE A 167 6.93 -8.41 10.28
N VAL A 168 6.11 -8.41 11.34
CA VAL A 168 4.78 -9.00 11.31
C VAL A 168 3.76 -7.88 11.16
N CYS A 169 2.93 -7.96 10.13
CA CYS A 169 1.84 -7.04 9.89
C CYS A 169 0.59 -7.50 10.64
N GLY A 170 0.04 -6.62 11.48
CA GLY A 170 -1.17 -6.88 12.25
C GLY A 170 -1.33 -5.89 13.41
N ASN A 171 -2.28 -6.18 14.30
CA ASN A 171 -2.70 -5.28 15.39
C ASN A 171 -2.35 -5.81 16.80
N GLY A 172 -1.64 -6.93 16.88
CA GLY A 172 -1.14 -7.49 18.14
C GLY A 172 0.06 -6.74 18.72
N GLU A 173 0.52 -7.18 19.88
CA GLU A 173 1.72 -6.64 20.52
C GLU A 173 2.98 -6.99 19.71
N GLY A 174 3.82 -5.98 19.45
CA GLY A 174 5.03 -6.15 18.62
C GLY A 174 4.75 -6.22 17.10
N GLU A 175 3.49 -6.15 16.67
CA GLU A 175 3.11 -6.12 15.26
C GLU A 175 3.04 -4.67 14.74
N VAL A 176 3.18 -4.54 13.42
CA VAL A 176 3.05 -3.26 12.74
C VAL A 176 1.68 -3.18 12.07
N PRO A 177 0.81 -2.24 12.50
CA PRO A 177 -0.49 -2.05 11.86
C PRO A 177 -0.34 -1.70 10.39
N LEU A 178 -1.25 -2.23 9.57
CA LEU A 178 -1.26 -2.04 8.12
C LEU A 178 -1.11 -0.57 7.68
N PRO A 179 -1.81 0.43 8.27
CA PRO A 179 -1.65 1.83 7.89
C PRO A 179 -0.25 2.41 8.17
N LYS A 180 0.52 1.78 9.05
CA LYS A 180 1.86 2.20 9.46
C LYS A 180 2.98 1.42 8.76
N LEU A 181 2.66 0.31 8.08
CA LEU A 181 3.63 -0.61 7.50
C LEU A 181 4.62 0.08 6.57
N VAL A 182 4.13 0.84 5.58
CA VAL A 182 4.98 1.58 4.63
C VAL A 182 5.92 2.56 5.35
N LYS A 183 5.39 3.29 6.34
CA LYS A 183 6.19 4.24 7.15
C LYS A 183 7.22 3.52 8.02
N HIS A 184 6.90 2.34 8.54
CA HIS A 184 7.84 1.55 9.33
C HIS A 184 8.99 1.04 8.46
N VAL A 185 8.69 0.41 7.32
CA VAL A 185 9.68 -0.10 6.36
C VAL A 185 10.60 1.01 5.86
N THR A 186 10.04 2.17 5.49
CA THR A 186 10.84 3.33 5.04
C THR A 186 11.71 3.95 6.12
N LYS A 187 11.37 3.77 7.40
CA LYS A 187 12.15 4.28 8.54
C LYS A 187 13.34 3.40 8.92
N LEU A 188 13.46 2.20 8.36
CA LEU A 188 14.61 1.31 8.59
C LEU A 188 15.93 1.91 8.09
N GLY A 189 15.87 2.98 7.29
CA GLY A 189 17.04 3.71 6.84
C GLY A 189 17.65 3.16 5.56
N LYS A 190 18.86 3.62 5.26
CA LYS A 190 19.63 3.20 4.08
C LYS A 190 20.90 2.51 4.55
N ASN A 191 20.90 1.18 4.43
CA ASN A 191 22.02 0.33 4.80
C ASN A 191 22.81 -0.15 3.58
N ILE A 192 22.17 -0.19 2.40
CA ILE A 192 22.81 -0.63 1.15
C ILE A 192 22.93 0.49 0.12
N LYS A 193 24.01 0.45 -0.68
CA LYS A 193 24.24 1.34 -1.81
C LYS A 193 23.51 0.83 -3.06
N GLY A 194 23.35 1.70 -4.07
CA GLY A 194 22.63 1.36 -5.30
C GLY A 194 23.25 0.20 -6.09
N ALA A 195 24.59 0.13 -6.15
CA ALA A 195 25.30 -0.97 -6.81
C ALA A 195 25.09 -2.31 -6.09
N GLU A 196 25.23 -2.31 -4.76
CA GLU A 196 24.98 -3.48 -3.90
C GLU A 196 23.53 -3.96 -4.02
N MET A 197 22.57 -3.04 -4.17
CA MET A 197 21.17 -3.39 -4.38
C MET A 197 20.93 -4.14 -5.69
N THR A 198 21.62 -3.76 -6.77
CA THR A 198 21.51 -4.45 -8.06
C THR A 198 22.06 -5.87 -7.97
N ASP A 199 23.24 -6.05 -7.38
CA ASP A 199 23.84 -7.37 -7.14
C ASP A 199 22.95 -8.25 -6.25
N LEU A 200 22.42 -7.67 -5.17
CA LEU A 200 21.46 -8.32 -4.28
C LEU A 200 20.23 -8.82 -5.06
N LEU A 201 19.66 -8.00 -5.94
CA LEU A 201 18.52 -8.40 -6.77
C LEU A 201 18.86 -9.58 -7.68
N TYR A 202 20.07 -9.64 -8.24
CA TYR A 202 20.51 -10.79 -9.04
C TYR A 202 20.66 -12.07 -8.20
N ARG A 203 21.29 -11.99 -7.03
CA ARG A 203 21.43 -13.13 -6.11
C ARG A 203 20.07 -13.66 -5.64
N ILE A 204 19.14 -12.77 -5.30
CA ILE A 204 17.78 -13.16 -4.94
C ILE A 204 17.02 -13.76 -6.12
N LYS A 205 17.17 -13.21 -7.32
CA LYS A 205 16.57 -13.79 -8.53
C LYS A 205 17.06 -15.21 -8.79
N ALA A 206 18.35 -15.49 -8.56
CA ALA A 206 18.90 -16.84 -8.66
C ALA A 206 18.35 -17.77 -7.56
N LEU A 207 18.20 -17.28 -6.32
CA LEU A 207 17.54 -18.02 -5.24
C LEU A 207 16.11 -18.42 -5.63
N ASP A 208 15.34 -17.49 -6.21
CA ASP A 208 13.96 -17.75 -6.62
C ASP A 208 13.88 -18.72 -7.80
N ALA A 209 14.83 -18.67 -8.74
CA ALA A 209 14.89 -19.62 -9.86
C ALA A 209 15.12 -21.07 -9.38
N ASN A 210 15.81 -21.23 -8.25
CA ASN A 210 16.05 -22.51 -7.60
C ASN A 210 14.97 -22.91 -6.58
N ARG A 211 13.95 -22.05 -6.33
CA ARG A 211 12.76 -22.50 -5.62
C ARG A 211 12.04 -23.47 -6.54
N SER A 212 12.03 -24.75 -6.14
CA SER A 212 11.17 -25.74 -6.78
C SER A 212 9.77 -25.15 -6.92
N ASN A 213 9.21 -25.17 -8.13
CA ASN A 213 7.85 -24.74 -8.42
C ASN A 213 6.90 -25.44 -7.44
N ILE A 214 6.58 -24.78 -6.32
CA ILE A 214 5.57 -25.27 -5.39
C ILE A 214 4.30 -25.36 -6.23
N PRO A 215 3.69 -26.54 -6.39
CA PRO A 215 2.53 -26.67 -7.25
C PRO A 215 1.45 -25.75 -6.69
N LEU A 216 1.09 -24.73 -7.46
CA LEU A 216 -0.14 -23.99 -7.24
C LEU A 216 -1.26 -25.03 -7.07
N PRO A 217 -2.14 -24.94 -6.06
CA PRO A 217 -3.28 -25.84 -5.96
C PRO A 217 -4.06 -25.68 -7.27
N LYS A 218 -3.93 -26.67 -8.15
CA LYS A 218 -4.68 -26.69 -9.39
C LYS A 218 -6.14 -26.75 -8.94
N GLY A 219 -6.93 -25.78 -9.39
CA GLY A 219 -8.37 -25.81 -9.19
C GLY A 219 -8.92 -27.18 -9.59
N PRO A 220 -10.05 -27.61 -9.02
CA PRO A 220 -10.58 -28.95 -9.19
C PRO A 220 -10.51 -29.32 -10.68
N VAL A 221 -9.70 -30.35 -10.98
CA VAL A 221 -9.57 -30.86 -12.33
C VAL A 221 -10.98 -31.25 -12.77
N PRO A 222 -11.51 -30.72 -13.88
CA PRO A 222 -12.84 -31.08 -14.32
C PRO A 222 -12.85 -32.59 -14.57
N THR A 223 -13.57 -33.32 -13.73
CA THR A 223 -13.62 -34.80 -13.72
C THR A 223 -14.28 -35.36 -14.99
N ASN A 224 -14.72 -34.51 -15.91
CA ASN A 224 -15.52 -34.91 -17.05
C ASN A 224 -14.97 -34.37 -18.38
N MET A 225 -13.89 -34.98 -18.86
CA MET A 225 -13.40 -34.80 -20.26
C MET A 225 -14.39 -35.30 -21.32
N LYS A 226 -15.51 -35.94 -20.93
CA LYS A 226 -16.53 -36.45 -21.85
C LYS A 226 -17.38 -35.34 -22.51
N GLY A 227 -17.42 -34.13 -21.94
CA GLY A 227 -18.21 -33.02 -22.48
C GLY A 227 -17.52 -32.19 -23.57
N GLN A 228 -16.19 -32.27 -23.72
CA GLN A 228 -15.45 -31.36 -24.60
C GLN A 228 -15.22 -31.91 -26.02
N ARG A 229 -15.50 -33.20 -26.28
CA ARG A 229 -15.36 -33.81 -27.61
C ARG A 229 -16.58 -33.63 -28.52
N GLY A 230 -17.70 -33.12 -27.99
CA GLY A 230 -18.92 -32.86 -28.77
C GLY A 230 -18.86 -31.58 -29.61
N ASN A 231 -18.11 -30.56 -29.17
CA ASN A 231 -18.09 -29.23 -29.82
C ASN A 231 -16.94 -29.05 -30.82
N LEU A 232 -16.18 -30.10 -31.12
CA LEU A 232 -15.11 -30.07 -32.14
C LEU A 232 -15.49 -30.83 -33.43
N ARG A 233 -16.75 -31.26 -33.56
CA ARG A 233 -17.29 -31.82 -34.82
C ARG A 233 -18.62 -31.14 -35.18
N GLY A 234 -18.52 -30.14 -36.06
CA GLY A 234 -19.54 -29.76 -37.02
C GLY A 234 -20.63 -28.78 -36.53
N ARG A 235 -20.51 -27.51 -36.91
CA ARG A 235 -21.12 -26.89 -38.11
C ARG A 235 -20.47 -25.54 -38.36
#